data_AF-A0AB36S168-F1
#
_entry.id   AF-A0AB36S168-F1
#
_cell.length_a   1.000
_cell.length_b   1.000
_cell.length_c   1.000
_cell.angle_alpha   90.00
_cell.angle_beta   90.00
_cell.angle_gamma   90.00
#
_symmetry.space_group_name_H-M   'P 1'
#
loop_
_entity.id
_entity.type
_entity.pdbx_description
1 polymer ?
#
loop_
_entity_poly.entity_id
_entity_poly.type
_entity_poly.pdbx_seq_one_letter_code
_entity_poly.pdbx_strand_id
1 'polypeptide(L)'
;MKKHILSLALGSLLVSTLSAEDDGFYMSVGYQIGEAAQMVKNTKGIQQLSENYEKLNNLLNNYSTLNTLIKLSADPSAINDARDNLGSSSRNLLDVKTNSPAYQAVLLALNAAVGLWQVTSYAFTGCGPGSNESANGGIQTFNNVPGQNTTTITCNSYYEPGKDSTISTENYAIINKAYQIIQKALTANGSNGDGVPVLSNTTTKLDFTISGDKRTGGKPNEKLIYQWSHGKAISTSWNGGTSTQTTENINTENNAQELLKQASIIITTLNEACPNFQNSGSGYWQGISGNGTMCGMFKNEISAIQGMIANAQEAVAQAKIVSENTQNQSNLDTGKPFNPYTDAQFAQSMLKNAQAQAEILNQAEQVVKNFEKIPKNFVSDSLGVCYKVQGGERRGTNPGQVTSNTWGAGCAYVEQTITNLSNSIAHFGTQEQQIEQAENIADTLVNFKSRYNELGNTYNSITTVLSNIPNAQSLQNAVSKKNNPYSPQGIETNYYLNQNTYNQIQTINQELGRNPFRKVGIVSSQTNNGAMNGIGIQVGYK
;
A
#
# COMPACT_ATOMS: atom_id res chain seq x y z
N MET A 1 -18.56 -72.58 4.53
CA MET A 1 -18.41 -73.29 5.82
C MET A 1 -17.47 -72.46 6.68
N LYS A 2 -18.01 -71.54 7.50
CA LYS A 2 -18.34 -71.65 8.96
C LYS A 2 -17.06 -71.61 9.82
N LYS A 3 -16.89 -70.68 10.76
CA LYS A 3 -17.72 -70.31 11.93
C LYS A 3 -17.94 -68.78 12.00
N HIS A 4 -19.13 -68.18 12.16
CA HIS A 4 -20.16 -68.23 13.22
C HIS A 4 -19.70 -67.88 14.64
N ILE A 5 -20.05 -66.68 15.07
CA ILE A 5 -20.69 -66.46 16.37
C ILE A 5 -22.01 -65.72 16.11
N LEU A 6 -23.03 -66.20 16.80
CA LEU A 6 -24.45 -65.92 16.67
C LEU A 6 -24.87 -65.31 18.02
N SER A 7 -25.66 -64.23 18.02
CA SER A 7 -26.60 -63.95 19.11
C SER A 7 -27.76 -63.11 18.60
N LEU A 8 -28.94 -63.74 18.62
CA LEU A 8 -30.27 -63.15 18.45
C LEU A 8 -30.61 -62.17 19.57
N ALA A 9 -31.39 -61.11 19.27
CA ALA A 9 -32.64 -60.79 19.98
C ALA A 9 -33.43 -59.67 19.27
N LEU A 10 -34.75 -59.88 19.15
CA LEU A 10 -35.79 -58.88 18.90
C LEU A 10 -35.87 -57.87 20.07
N GLY A 11 -36.26 -56.62 19.82
CA GLY A 11 -36.72 -55.73 20.90
C GLY A 11 -36.68 -54.23 20.58
N SER A 12 -37.83 -53.74 20.15
CA SER A 12 -38.30 -52.35 20.03
C SER A 12 -37.97 -51.34 21.14
N LEU A 13 -37.91 -50.07 20.71
CA LEU A 13 -38.31 -48.82 21.38
C LEU A 13 -37.40 -48.23 22.49
N LEU A 14 -36.76 -47.09 22.17
CA LEU A 14 -37.13 -45.74 22.62
C LEU A 14 -36.04 -44.70 22.22
N VAL A 15 -36.48 -43.63 21.53
CA VAL A 15 -36.12 -42.20 21.77
C VAL A 15 -34.65 -41.77 21.53
N SER A 16 -34.29 -40.71 20.82
CA SER A 16 -34.88 -39.80 19.82
C SER A 16 -33.79 -38.77 19.48
N THR A 17 -33.63 -38.50 18.18
CA THR A 17 -33.37 -37.18 17.53
C THR A 17 -32.08 -36.43 17.91
N LEU A 18 -31.04 -36.29 17.06
CA LEU A 18 -30.95 -35.67 15.71
C LEU A 18 -31.61 -34.28 15.62
N SER A 19 -30.79 -33.24 15.44
CA SER A 19 -31.17 -31.92 14.90
C SER A 19 -30.01 -31.49 13.98
N ALA A 20 -30.13 -31.57 12.64
CA ALA A 20 -30.99 -30.82 11.71
C ALA A 20 -30.32 -29.52 11.25
N GLU A 21 -29.88 -29.55 9.99
CA GLU A 21 -29.32 -28.46 9.20
C GLU A 21 -30.38 -27.40 8.86
N ASP A 22 -29.89 -26.20 8.59
CA ASP A 22 -30.62 -25.02 8.15
C ASP A 22 -31.42 -25.27 6.86
N ASP A 23 -32.72 -25.54 7.00
CA ASP A 23 -33.74 -25.26 5.99
C ASP A 23 -35.10 -25.13 6.68
N GLY A 24 -35.47 -23.90 7.02
CA GLY A 24 -36.73 -23.60 7.71
C GLY A 24 -37.94 -23.72 6.79
N PHE A 25 -38.56 -24.89 6.74
CA PHE A 25 -39.92 -25.06 6.23
C PHE A 25 -40.95 -24.40 7.16
N TYR A 26 -41.86 -23.59 6.61
CA TYR A 26 -43.12 -23.23 7.28
C TYR A 26 -44.29 -23.27 6.31
N MET A 27 -45.37 -23.92 6.76
CA MET A 27 -46.66 -24.01 6.10
C MET A 27 -47.60 -22.95 6.67
N SER A 28 -48.32 -22.21 5.82
CA SER A 28 -49.49 -21.42 6.24
C SER A 28 -50.67 -21.68 5.30
N VAL A 29 -51.86 -21.74 5.88
CA VAL A 29 -53.14 -21.92 5.19
C VAL A 29 -53.97 -20.69 5.55
N GLY A 30 -54.44 -19.94 4.55
CA GLY A 30 -55.27 -18.76 4.78
C GLY A 30 -55.93 -18.27 3.49
N TYR A 31 -57.25 -18.28 3.48
CA TYR A 31 -58.12 -17.84 2.39
C TYR A 31 -58.50 -16.37 2.59
N GLN A 32 -58.40 -15.54 1.54
CA GLN A 32 -58.69 -14.11 1.58
C GLN A 32 -59.96 -13.79 0.78
N ILE A 33 -60.95 -13.15 1.42
CA ILE A 33 -62.05 -12.43 0.75
C ILE A 33 -62.05 -10.98 1.28
N GLY A 34 -61.96 -10.01 0.37
CA GLY A 34 -62.28 -8.60 0.60
C GLY A 34 -61.08 -7.66 0.67
N GLU A 35 -61.11 -6.61 -0.17
CA GLU A 35 -60.16 -5.49 -0.14
C GLU A 35 -60.31 -4.70 1.16
N ALA A 36 -59.32 -4.78 2.04
CA ALA A 36 -59.13 -3.85 3.14
C ALA A 36 -57.75 -3.21 2.98
N ALA A 37 -57.70 -1.89 2.82
CA ALA A 37 -56.46 -1.13 2.88
C ALA A 37 -55.90 -1.21 4.31
N GLN A 38 -54.93 -2.09 4.54
CA GLN A 38 -54.30 -2.29 5.85
C GLN A 38 -53.13 -1.32 6.05
N MET A 39 -53.22 -0.47 7.06
CA MET A 39 -52.11 0.37 7.55
C MET A 39 -51.36 -0.36 8.67
N VAL A 40 -50.08 -0.66 8.45
CA VAL A 40 -49.20 -1.42 9.36
C VAL A 40 -48.83 -0.60 10.61
N LYS A 41 -49.06 -1.14 11.83
CA LYS A 41 -48.50 -0.61 13.09
C LYS A 41 -47.38 -1.53 13.59
N ASN A 42 -46.16 -1.18 13.19
CA ASN A 42 -44.92 -1.95 13.36
C ASN A 42 -44.56 -2.30 14.83
N THR A 43 -43.95 -3.49 15.04
CA THR A 43 -43.36 -4.01 16.30
C THR A 43 -42.06 -3.27 16.64
N LYS A 44 -42.11 -1.93 16.67
CA LYS A 44 -40.95 -1.07 16.91
C LYS A 44 -40.21 -1.40 18.21
N GLY A 45 -40.83 -2.08 19.17
CA GLY A 45 -40.22 -2.39 20.47
C GLY A 45 -38.93 -3.22 20.40
N ILE A 46 -38.92 -4.37 19.71
CA ILE A 46 -37.72 -5.23 19.63
C ILE A 46 -36.63 -4.59 18.76
N GLN A 47 -37.04 -3.95 17.66
CA GLN A 47 -36.13 -3.21 16.80
C GLN A 47 -35.46 -2.05 17.54
N GLN A 48 -36.26 -1.21 18.22
CA GLN A 48 -35.78 -0.07 19.00
C GLN A 48 -34.92 -0.53 20.19
N LEU A 49 -35.25 -1.66 20.82
CA LEU A 49 -34.42 -2.26 21.86
C LEU A 49 -33.05 -2.67 21.32
N SER A 50 -33.03 -3.38 20.18
CA SER A 50 -31.79 -3.77 19.51
C SER A 50 -30.95 -2.55 19.12
N GLU A 51 -31.55 -1.52 18.53
CA GLU A 51 -30.86 -0.27 18.16
C GLU A 51 -30.32 0.47 19.40
N ASN A 52 -31.04 0.46 20.52
CA ASN A 52 -30.58 1.04 21.78
C ASN A 52 -29.38 0.28 22.37
N TYR A 53 -29.40 -1.06 22.32
CA TYR A 53 -28.27 -1.88 22.77
C TYR A 53 -27.05 -1.74 21.85
N GLU A 54 -27.24 -1.63 20.54
CA GLU A 54 -26.17 -1.38 19.56
C GLU A 54 -25.52 -0.02 19.81
N LYS A 55 -26.34 1.02 20.01
CA LYS A 55 -25.88 2.37 20.38
C LYS A 55 -25.13 2.36 21.72
N LEU A 56 -25.67 1.68 22.73
CA LEU A 56 -25.04 1.56 24.04
C LEU A 56 -23.68 0.84 23.95
N ASN A 57 -23.62 -0.25 23.20
CA ASN A 57 -22.40 -1.01 22.96
C ASN A 57 -21.31 -0.14 22.33
N ASN A 58 -21.66 0.62 21.28
CA ASN A 58 -20.71 1.53 20.63
C ASN A 58 -20.22 2.64 21.57
N LEU A 59 -21.12 3.23 22.38
CA LEU A 59 -20.74 4.22 23.38
C LEU A 59 -19.82 3.65 24.47
N LEU A 60 -20.09 2.43 24.95
CA LEU A 60 -19.26 1.76 25.95
C LEU A 60 -17.88 1.41 25.42
N ASN A 61 -17.79 0.95 24.17
CA ASN A 61 -16.51 0.70 23.50
C ASN A 61 -15.69 2.00 23.44
N ASN A 62 -16.29 3.09 22.94
CA ASN A 62 -15.63 4.40 22.86
C ASN A 62 -15.21 4.91 24.25
N TYR A 63 -16.09 4.78 25.25
CA TYR A 63 -15.78 5.16 26.64
C TYR A 63 -14.62 4.34 27.21
N SER A 64 -14.58 3.03 26.95
CA SER A 64 -13.50 2.15 27.40
C SER A 64 -12.15 2.56 26.80
N THR A 65 -12.11 2.77 25.48
CA THR A 65 -10.92 3.22 24.76
C THR A 65 -10.46 4.59 25.26
N LEU A 66 -11.36 5.58 25.31
CA LEU A 66 -11.02 6.94 25.73
C LEU A 66 -10.58 7.01 27.19
N ASN A 67 -11.23 6.25 28.09
CA ASN A 67 -10.81 6.16 29.49
C ASN A 67 -9.41 5.54 29.63
N THR A 68 -9.09 4.55 28.80
CA THR A 68 -7.77 3.91 28.78
C THR A 68 -6.72 4.89 28.27
N LEU A 69 -6.99 5.62 27.18
CA LEU A 69 -6.08 6.63 26.64
C LEU A 69 -5.82 7.77 27.64
N ILE A 70 -6.85 8.27 28.33
CA ILE A 70 -6.67 9.29 29.38
C ILE A 70 -5.75 8.78 30.51
N LYS A 71 -5.87 7.52 30.91
CA LYS A 71 -5.00 6.91 31.93
C LYS A 71 -3.56 6.78 31.43
N LEU A 72 -3.36 6.27 30.22
CA LEU A 72 -2.03 6.14 29.62
C LEU A 72 -1.35 7.50 29.42
N SER A 73 -2.09 8.51 28.96
CA SER A 73 -1.62 9.88 28.82
C SER A 73 -1.40 10.60 30.15
N ALA A 74 -1.75 9.99 31.29
CA ALA A 74 -1.43 10.50 32.62
C ALA A 74 -0.33 9.66 33.31
N ASP A 75 0.19 8.62 32.66
CA ASP A 75 1.21 7.73 33.21
C ASP A 75 2.58 7.98 32.53
N PRO A 76 3.54 8.60 33.24
CA PRO A 76 4.89 8.83 32.71
C PRO A 76 5.59 7.58 32.21
N SER A 77 5.36 6.42 32.84
CA SER A 77 5.96 5.16 32.42
C SER A 77 5.43 4.76 31.05
N ALA A 78 4.11 4.76 30.87
CA ALA A 78 3.48 4.42 29.60
C ALA A 78 3.87 5.41 28.48
N ILE A 79 4.00 6.69 28.80
CA ILE A 79 4.46 7.71 27.85
C ILE A 79 5.92 7.47 27.45
N ASN A 80 6.80 7.17 28.41
CA ASN A 80 8.20 6.85 28.12
C ASN A 80 8.30 5.60 27.24
N ASP A 81 7.58 4.54 27.57
CA ASP A 81 7.55 3.29 26.78
C ASP A 81 7.08 3.56 25.34
N ALA A 82 6.03 4.37 25.17
CA ALA A 82 5.54 4.76 23.84
C ALA A 82 6.57 5.57 23.04
N ARG A 83 7.28 6.52 23.69
CA ARG A 83 8.34 7.30 23.07
C ARG A 83 9.56 6.45 22.70
N ASP A 84 9.94 5.50 23.55
CA ASP A 84 11.06 4.58 23.31
C ASP A 84 10.76 3.63 22.14
N ASN A 85 9.55 3.07 22.10
CA ASN A 85 9.10 2.25 20.98
C ASN A 85 9.08 3.05 19.68
N LEU A 86 8.56 4.28 19.71
CA LEU A 86 8.53 5.17 18.55
C LEU A 86 9.94 5.56 18.07
N GLY A 87 10.89 5.74 18.99
CA GLY A 87 12.30 5.95 18.66
C GLY A 87 12.97 4.72 18.04
N SER A 88 12.64 3.52 18.52
CA SER A 88 13.11 2.25 17.96
C SER A 88 12.56 2.03 16.54
N SER A 89 11.27 2.24 16.33
CA SER A 89 10.64 2.12 15.02
C SER A 89 11.17 3.16 14.03
N SER A 90 11.46 4.40 14.47
CA SER A 90 12.15 5.41 13.65
C SER A 90 13.49 4.89 13.10
N ARG A 91 14.33 4.30 13.95
CA ARG A 91 15.62 3.72 13.53
C ARG A 91 15.42 2.56 12.57
N ASN A 92 14.46 1.68 12.85
CA ASN A 92 14.18 0.53 11.98
C ASN A 92 13.64 0.95 10.61
N LEU A 93 12.93 2.08 10.49
CA LEU A 93 12.50 2.63 9.21
C LEU A 93 13.64 3.34 8.48
N LEU A 94 14.44 4.14 9.18
CA LEU A 94 15.34 5.11 8.53
C LEU A 94 16.80 4.69 8.46
N ASP A 95 17.27 3.86 9.41
CA ASP A 95 18.69 3.49 9.58
C ASP A 95 18.97 2.02 9.22
N VAL A 96 17.94 1.26 8.84
CA VAL A 96 18.04 -0.15 8.47
C VAL A 96 17.64 -0.35 7.01
N LYS A 97 18.27 -1.32 6.34
CA LYS A 97 17.98 -1.67 4.94
C LYS A 97 17.01 -2.84 4.81
N THR A 98 17.44 -4.02 5.24
CA THR A 98 16.74 -5.30 4.99
C THR A 98 15.33 -5.33 5.58
N ASN A 99 15.20 -4.95 6.85
CA ASN A 99 13.93 -5.02 7.59
C ASN A 99 13.17 -3.69 7.59
N SER A 100 13.58 -2.71 6.78
CA SER A 100 12.87 -1.44 6.65
C SER A 100 11.89 -1.50 5.48
N PRO A 101 10.57 -1.41 5.73
CA PRO A 101 9.58 -1.21 4.65
C PRO A 101 9.89 0.01 3.79
N ALA A 102 10.34 1.10 4.40
CA ALA A 102 10.65 2.34 3.68
C ALA A 102 11.81 2.16 2.70
N TYR A 103 12.92 1.53 3.14
CA TYR A 103 14.06 1.26 2.28
C TYR A 103 13.72 0.29 1.16
N GLN A 104 13.02 -0.80 1.47
CA GLN A 104 12.63 -1.79 0.45
C GLN A 104 11.66 -1.19 -0.59
N ALA A 105 10.77 -0.27 -0.18
CA ALA A 105 9.86 0.43 -1.09
C ALA A 105 10.61 1.35 -2.06
N VAL A 106 11.57 2.14 -1.56
CA VAL A 106 12.46 2.96 -2.41
C VAL A 106 13.21 2.06 -3.39
N LEU A 107 13.86 1.02 -2.88
CA LEU A 107 14.66 0.11 -3.71
C LEU A 107 13.81 -0.55 -4.80
N LEU A 108 12.57 -0.97 -4.49
CA LEU A 108 11.67 -1.59 -5.46
C LEU A 108 11.26 -0.60 -6.57
N ALA A 109 10.98 0.66 -6.22
CA ALA A 109 10.65 1.70 -7.21
C ALA A 109 11.83 1.98 -8.16
N LEU A 110 13.05 2.10 -7.62
CA LEU A 110 14.26 2.26 -8.43
C LEU A 110 14.47 1.07 -9.37
N ASN A 111 14.36 -0.14 -8.81
CA ASN A 111 14.58 -1.38 -9.51
C ASN A 111 13.56 -1.61 -10.63
N ALA A 112 12.28 -1.29 -10.40
CA ALA A 112 11.26 -1.41 -11.42
C ALA A 112 11.48 -0.44 -12.58
N ALA A 113 11.91 0.81 -12.30
CA ALA A 113 12.19 1.80 -13.33
C ALA A 113 13.40 1.43 -14.20
N VAL A 114 14.50 1.04 -13.55
CA VAL A 114 15.72 0.55 -14.21
C VAL A 114 15.43 -0.74 -15.00
N GLY A 115 14.67 -1.65 -14.40
CA GLY A 115 14.29 -2.91 -15.02
C GLY A 115 13.45 -2.72 -16.28
N LEU A 116 12.47 -1.81 -16.27
CA LEU A 116 11.67 -1.51 -17.47
C LEU A 116 12.56 -1.01 -18.62
N TRP A 117 13.51 -0.11 -18.33
CA TRP A 117 14.47 0.35 -19.33
C TRP A 117 15.32 -0.81 -19.89
N GLN A 118 15.90 -1.66 -19.03
CA GLN A 118 16.71 -2.81 -19.45
C GLN A 118 15.94 -3.82 -20.32
N VAL A 119 14.65 -4.02 -20.02
CA VAL A 119 13.79 -4.94 -20.75
C VAL A 119 13.40 -4.42 -22.13
N THR A 120 13.36 -3.10 -22.33
CA THR A 120 12.75 -2.47 -23.51
C THR A 120 13.73 -1.76 -24.44
N SER A 121 14.86 -1.26 -23.92
CA SER A 121 15.79 -0.38 -24.67
C SER A 121 16.27 -0.95 -26.00
N TYR A 122 16.58 -2.26 -26.03
CA TYR A 122 17.11 -2.94 -27.21
C TYR A 122 16.09 -3.05 -28.35
N ALA A 123 14.80 -2.98 -28.02
CA ALA A 123 13.70 -3.30 -28.92
C ALA A 123 13.17 -2.09 -29.70
N PHE A 124 13.64 -0.87 -29.43
CA PHE A 124 13.20 0.30 -30.16
C PHE A 124 13.55 0.20 -31.65
N THR A 125 12.68 0.75 -32.51
CA THR A 125 12.90 0.82 -33.97
C THR A 125 14.24 1.45 -34.31
N GLY A 126 14.66 2.41 -33.50
CA GLY A 126 15.97 3.02 -33.52
C GLY A 126 16.02 4.23 -32.61
N CYS A 127 17.22 4.80 -32.48
CA CYS A 127 17.42 6.12 -31.90
C CYS A 127 18.32 6.95 -32.80
N GLY A 128 18.15 8.27 -32.86
CA GLY A 128 18.99 9.10 -33.73
C GLY A 128 18.52 10.52 -33.92
N PRO A 129 19.27 11.29 -34.71
CA PRO A 129 18.98 12.70 -34.94
C PRO A 129 17.90 12.96 -36.01
N GLY A 130 17.55 11.97 -36.83
CA GLY A 130 16.72 12.17 -38.03
C GLY A 130 17.54 12.52 -39.26
N SER A 131 16.90 13.13 -40.25
CA SER A 131 17.52 13.44 -41.56
C SER A 131 18.51 14.60 -41.50
N ASN A 132 18.54 15.36 -40.40
CA ASN A 132 19.55 16.38 -40.11
C ASN A 132 20.52 15.87 -39.03
N GLU A 133 21.76 15.55 -39.41
CA GLU A 133 22.80 15.03 -38.51
C GLU A 133 23.03 15.89 -37.25
N SER A 134 22.79 17.21 -37.32
CA SER A 134 23.06 18.13 -36.21
C SER A 134 21.88 18.33 -35.25
N ALA A 135 20.68 17.88 -35.61
CA ALA A 135 19.46 18.03 -34.83
C ALA A 135 19.35 16.97 -33.72
N ASN A 136 18.43 17.19 -32.76
CA ASN A 136 17.95 16.17 -31.82
C ASN A 136 19.05 15.43 -31.03
N GLY A 137 20.16 16.11 -30.73
CA GLY A 137 21.32 15.56 -30.02
C GLY A 137 22.43 14.97 -30.93
N GLY A 138 22.22 14.92 -32.24
CA GLY A 138 23.18 14.43 -33.21
C GLY A 138 23.39 12.91 -33.17
N ILE A 139 24.51 12.42 -33.72
CA ILE A 139 24.87 11.00 -33.67
C ILE A 139 25.77 10.76 -32.45
N GLN A 140 25.34 9.88 -31.56
CA GLN A 140 26.11 9.52 -30.36
C GLN A 140 26.12 8.02 -30.11
N THR A 141 27.21 7.53 -29.53
CA THR A 141 27.32 6.19 -28.96
C THR A 141 27.33 6.28 -27.44
N PHE A 142 26.44 5.54 -26.80
CA PHE A 142 26.32 5.44 -25.35
C PHE A 142 26.93 4.13 -24.89
N ASN A 143 27.83 4.19 -23.92
CA ASN A 143 28.45 3.01 -23.30
C ASN A 143 27.67 2.57 -22.05
N ASN A 144 27.87 1.32 -21.64
CA ASN A 144 27.24 0.70 -20.47
C ASN A 144 25.70 0.76 -20.49
N VAL A 145 25.10 0.53 -21.66
CA VAL A 145 23.65 0.50 -21.87
C VAL A 145 23.18 -0.88 -22.35
N PRO A 146 21.95 -1.30 -22.00
CA PRO A 146 21.43 -2.59 -22.41
C PRO A 146 21.10 -2.60 -23.91
N GLY A 147 21.97 -3.23 -24.71
CA GLY A 147 21.77 -3.46 -26.13
C GLY A 147 21.80 -4.95 -26.47
N GLN A 148 21.24 -5.31 -27.64
CA GLN A 148 21.17 -6.70 -28.06
C GLN A 148 22.58 -7.28 -28.27
N ASN A 149 23.02 -8.18 -27.39
CA ASN A 149 24.35 -8.80 -27.38
C ASN A 149 25.51 -7.79 -27.27
N THR A 150 25.25 -6.61 -26.70
CA THR A 150 26.25 -5.53 -26.58
C THR A 150 25.99 -4.67 -25.35
N THR A 151 27.01 -3.93 -24.90
CA THR A 151 26.90 -2.93 -23.84
C THR A 151 26.91 -1.50 -24.38
N THR A 152 26.81 -1.33 -25.70
CA THR A 152 26.84 -0.05 -26.39
C THR A 152 25.65 0.10 -27.32
N ILE A 153 25.09 1.32 -27.42
CA ILE A 153 24.05 1.67 -28.39
C ILE A 153 24.50 2.93 -29.12
N THR A 154 24.48 2.90 -30.45
CA THR A 154 24.70 4.08 -31.28
C THR A 154 23.36 4.60 -31.79
N CYS A 155 23.05 5.85 -31.47
CA CYS A 155 21.89 6.54 -31.99
C CYS A 155 22.22 7.25 -33.30
N ASN A 156 22.01 6.53 -34.42
CA ASN A 156 22.30 6.98 -35.78
C ASN A 156 21.11 6.82 -36.75
N SER A 157 19.88 6.66 -36.25
CA SER A 157 18.68 6.59 -37.08
C SER A 157 18.56 7.82 -37.98
N TYR A 158 18.20 7.57 -39.25
CA TYR A 158 17.86 8.60 -40.23
C TYR A 158 16.36 8.97 -40.20
N TYR A 159 15.54 8.22 -39.47
CA TYR A 159 14.13 8.53 -39.29
C TYR A 159 13.94 9.71 -38.33
N GLU A 160 13.02 10.61 -38.69
CA GLU A 160 12.67 11.72 -37.81
C GLU A 160 12.17 11.19 -36.47
N PRO A 161 12.83 11.57 -35.36
CA PRO A 161 12.40 11.13 -34.04
C PRO A 161 11.09 11.81 -33.65
N GLY A 162 10.30 11.12 -32.84
CA GLY A 162 9.01 11.62 -32.39
C GLY A 162 8.13 10.51 -31.85
N LYS A 163 6.93 10.89 -31.41
CA LYS A 163 5.92 9.95 -30.94
C LYS A 163 5.60 8.93 -32.03
N ASP A 164 5.54 7.66 -31.64
CA ASP A 164 5.30 6.52 -32.53
C ASP A 164 6.37 6.36 -33.63
N SER A 165 7.56 6.93 -33.44
CA SER A 165 8.73 6.83 -34.33
C SER A 165 9.98 6.44 -33.52
N THR A 166 11.18 6.74 -34.02
CA THR A 166 12.43 6.54 -33.28
C THR A 166 12.55 7.53 -32.11
N ILE A 167 13.26 7.13 -31.06
CA ILE A 167 13.60 8.06 -29.96
C ILE A 167 14.73 9.00 -30.40
N SER A 168 14.66 10.29 -30.04
CA SER A 168 15.74 11.23 -30.33
C SER A 168 17.01 10.86 -29.55
N THR A 169 18.18 11.20 -30.10
CA THR A 169 19.45 11.04 -29.37
C THR A 169 19.45 11.85 -28.07
N GLU A 170 18.82 13.02 -28.07
CA GLU A 170 18.63 13.86 -26.88
C GLU A 170 17.83 13.14 -25.77
N ASN A 171 16.66 12.59 -26.08
CA ASN A 171 15.86 11.86 -25.09
C ASN A 171 16.59 10.59 -24.62
N TYR A 172 17.30 9.90 -25.51
CA TYR A 172 18.13 8.76 -25.13
C TYR A 172 19.24 9.17 -24.17
N ALA A 173 19.89 10.32 -24.39
CA ALA A 173 20.94 10.85 -23.50
C ALA A 173 20.39 11.19 -22.10
N ILE A 174 19.18 11.77 -22.02
CA ILE A 174 18.49 12.07 -20.75
C ILE A 174 18.26 10.77 -19.97
N ILE A 175 17.68 9.75 -20.61
CA ILE A 175 17.42 8.45 -19.99
C ILE A 175 18.73 7.79 -19.58
N ASN A 176 19.75 7.78 -20.46
CA ASN A 176 21.05 7.18 -20.17
C ASN A 176 21.70 7.83 -18.95
N LYS A 177 21.72 9.16 -18.85
CA LYS A 177 22.30 9.84 -17.70
C LYS A 177 21.63 9.43 -16.39
N ALA A 178 20.29 9.44 -16.35
CA ALA A 178 19.52 9.02 -15.18
C ALA A 178 19.78 7.53 -14.84
N TYR A 179 19.79 6.66 -15.86
CA TYR A 179 20.09 5.24 -15.71
C TYR A 179 21.49 5.00 -15.13
N GLN A 180 22.52 5.66 -15.66
CA GLN A 180 23.90 5.50 -15.17
C GLN A 180 24.05 5.97 -13.71
N ILE A 181 23.35 7.05 -13.31
CA ILE A 181 23.35 7.51 -11.91
C ILE A 181 22.80 6.41 -10.99
N ILE A 182 21.64 5.83 -11.31
CA ILE A 182 21.04 4.79 -10.47
C ILE A 182 21.92 3.53 -10.46
N GLN A 183 22.45 3.11 -11.62
CA GLN A 183 23.32 1.93 -11.71
C GLN A 183 24.61 2.11 -10.90
N LYS A 184 25.19 3.33 -10.93
CA LYS A 184 26.37 3.65 -10.13
C LYS A 184 26.05 3.66 -8.63
N ALA A 185 24.89 4.19 -8.25
CA ALA A 185 24.43 4.16 -6.87
C ALA A 185 24.24 2.74 -6.34
N LEU A 186 23.61 1.85 -7.13
CA LEU A 186 23.42 0.44 -6.77
C LEU A 186 24.74 -0.32 -6.55
N THR A 187 25.81 0.08 -7.25
CA THR A 187 27.15 -0.55 -7.13
C THR A 187 28.12 0.18 -6.20
N ALA A 188 27.70 1.27 -5.56
CA ALA A 188 28.59 2.13 -4.76
C ALA A 188 29.26 1.39 -3.58
N ASN A 189 28.63 0.32 -3.07
CA ASN A 189 29.15 -0.52 -1.99
C ASN A 189 29.39 -1.98 -2.42
N GLY A 190 29.83 -2.17 -3.68
CA GLY A 190 30.08 -3.48 -4.26
C GLY A 190 29.02 -3.92 -5.26
N SER A 191 29.22 -5.07 -5.89
CA SER A 191 28.40 -5.56 -7.02
C SER A 191 27.16 -6.37 -6.60
N ASN A 192 26.62 -6.12 -5.41
CA ASN A 192 25.47 -6.84 -4.85
C ASN A 192 24.17 -6.02 -4.82
N GLY A 193 24.20 -4.76 -5.28
CA GLY A 193 23.03 -3.86 -5.27
C GLY A 193 22.76 -3.15 -3.96
N ASP A 194 23.64 -3.31 -2.97
CA ASP A 194 23.48 -2.70 -1.65
C ASP A 194 24.13 -1.30 -1.56
N GLY A 195 24.40 -0.67 -2.70
CA GLY A 195 25.08 0.63 -2.74
C GLY A 195 24.21 1.83 -2.36
N VAL A 196 22.88 1.70 -2.34
CA VAL A 196 21.97 2.78 -1.91
C VAL A 196 22.00 2.90 -0.38
N PRO A 197 22.33 4.08 0.20
CA PRO A 197 22.36 4.29 1.64
C PRO A 197 20.97 4.22 2.29
N VAL A 198 20.98 4.05 3.61
CA VAL A 198 19.78 4.14 4.46
C VAL A 198 19.13 5.53 4.35
N LEU A 199 17.83 5.64 4.61
CA LEU A 199 17.05 6.86 4.36
C LEU A 199 17.52 8.07 5.18
N SER A 200 18.07 7.86 6.38
CA SER A 200 18.64 8.93 7.21
C SER A 200 19.93 9.53 6.63
N ASN A 201 20.63 8.80 5.75
CA ASN A 201 21.86 9.27 5.12
C ASN A 201 21.54 9.97 3.79
N THR A 202 21.52 11.30 3.83
CA THR A 202 21.21 12.15 2.66
C THR A 202 22.44 12.79 2.02
N THR A 203 23.62 12.67 2.63
CA THR A 203 24.80 13.49 2.28
C THR A 203 25.87 12.74 1.50
N THR A 204 25.73 11.42 1.32
CA THR A 204 26.70 10.60 0.59
C THR A 204 26.84 11.10 -0.85
N LYS A 205 28.07 11.36 -1.30
CA LYS A 205 28.35 11.82 -2.67
C LYS A 205 28.47 10.66 -3.65
N LEU A 206 28.13 10.92 -4.90
CA LEU A 206 28.22 9.98 -6.01
C LEU A 206 28.88 10.65 -7.20
N ASP A 207 30.21 10.50 -7.27
CA ASP A 207 31.02 11.09 -8.32
C ASP A 207 31.53 10.02 -9.28
N PHE A 208 31.29 10.21 -10.57
CA PHE A 208 31.74 9.30 -11.62
C PHE A 208 31.72 9.96 -13.01
N THR A 209 32.35 9.32 -13.98
CA THR A 209 32.37 9.79 -15.36
C THR A 209 31.56 8.86 -16.24
N ILE A 210 30.65 9.45 -17.04
CA ILE A 210 29.98 8.77 -18.14
C ILE A 210 30.85 8.95 -19.39
N SER A 211 31.04 7.87 -20.15
CA SER A 211 31.78 7.90 -21.42
C SER A 211 30.88 7.52 -22.59
N GLY A 212 31.21 8.03 -23.76
CA GLY A 212 30.57 7.71 -25.02
C GLY A 212 31.38 8.26 -26.18
N ASP A 213 30.74 8.34 -27.33
CA ASP A 213 31.30 8.97 -28.52
C ASP A 213 30.28 9.88 -29.19
N LYS A 214 30.76 10.94 -29.84
CA LYS A 214 29.97 11.75 -30.78
C LYS A 214 30.53 11.56 -32.18
N ARG A 215 29.65 11.39 -33.16
CA ARG A 215 30.04 11.26 -34.58
C ARG A 215 29.59 12.46 -35.39
N THR A 216 30.47 12.91 -36.29
CA THR A 216 30.19 14.00 -37.24
C THR A 216 30.68 13.64 -38.65
N GLY A 217 30.09 14.26 -39.67
CA GLY A 217 30.44 14.00 -41.06
C GLY A 217 29.92 12.65 -41.56
N GLY A 218 28.87 12.12 -40.93
CA GLY A 218 28.19 10.92 -41.38
C GLY A 218 27.56 11.11 -42.75
N LYS A 219 27.40 10.00 -43.48
CA LYS A 219 26.65 9.96 -44.74
C LYS A 219 25.43 9.05 -44.59
N PRO A 220 24.27 9.38 -45.17
CA PRO A 220 23.14 8.46 -45.18
C PRO A 220 23.56 7.14 -45.81
N ASN A 221 23.08 6.02 -45.26
CA ASN A 221 23.30 4.71 -45.87
C ASN A 221 22.66 4.62 -47.26
N GLU A 222 23.11 3.64 -48.04
CA GLU A 222 22.50 3.32 -49.32
C GLU A 222 20.98 3.16 -49.17
N LYS A 223 20.23 3.75 -50.10
CA LYS A 223 18.77 3.68 -50.08
C LYS A 223 18.33 2.27 -50.44
N LEU A 224 17.63 1.62 -49.53
CA LEU A 224 17.08 0.28 -49.74
C LEU A 224 15.55 0.33 -49.80
N ILE A 225 14.96 -0.62 -50.52
CA ILE A 225 13.51 -0.81 -50.56
C ILE A 225 13.17 -1.89 -49.53
N TYR A 226 12.32 -1.53 -48.58
CA TYR A 226 11.81 -2.45 -47.57
C TYR A 226 10.35 -2.77 -47.86
N GLN A 227 9.85 -3.91 -47.37
CA GLN A 227 8.45 -4.28 -47.56
C GLN A 227 7.47 -3.19 -47.06
N TRP A 228 7.83 -2.54 -45.95
CA TRP A 228 7.06 -1.46 -45.34
C TRP A 228 7.29 -0.08 -45.99
N SER A 229 8.25 0.06 -46.92
CA SER A 229 8.50 1.33 -47.61
C SER A 229 7.62 1.53 -48.85
N HIS A 230 6.67 0.62 -49.12
CA HIS A 230 5.73 0.67 -50.25
C HIS A 230 6.42 0.92 -51.61
N GLY A 231 7.57 0.27 -51.83
CA GLY A 231 8.35 0.38 -53.07
C GLY A 231 9.27 1.60 -53.16
N LYS A 232 9.31 2.46 -52.12
CA LYS A 232 10.21 3.63 -52.08
C LYS A 232 11.57 3.26 -51.51
N ALA A 233 12.64 3.61 -52.21
CA ALA A 233 14.00 3.46 -51.70
C ALA A 233 14.29 4.56 -50.65
N ILE A 234 14.69 4.16 -49.45
CA ILE A 234 14.89 5.05 -48.29
C ILE A 234 16.18 4.72 -47.54
N SER A 235 16.79 5.76 -46.95
CA SER A 235 17.90 5.61 -46.00
C SER A 235 17.34 5.44 -44.59
N THR A 236 17.93 4.54 -43.81
CA THR A 236 17.51 4.18 -42.45
C THR A 236 18.49 4.68 -41.39
N SER A 237 19.75 4.91 -41.75
CA SER A 237 20.80 5.24 -40.79
C SER A 237 21.90 6.12 -41.37
N TRP A 238 22.66 6.76 -40.49
CA TRP A 238 23.92 7.42 -40.81
C TRP A 238 25.12 6.46 -40.69
N ASN A 239 25.95 6.38 -41.72
CA ASN A 239 27.14 5.52 -41.85
C ASN A 239 28.43 6.35 -42.04
N GLY A 240 29.58 5.83 -41.57
CA GLY A 240 30.89 6.51 -41.62
C GLY A 240 30.96 7.88 -40.92
N GLY A 241 32.08 8.57 -41.01
CA GLY A 241 32.32 9.84 -40.31
C GLY A 241 33.35 9.69 -39.19
N THR A 242 33.66 10.80 -38.52
CA THR A 242 34.72 10.87 -37.52
C THR A 242 34.12 10.72 -36.12
N SER A 243 34.60 9.73 -35.37
CA SER A 243 34.20 9.50 -33.97
C SER A 243 35.13 10.26 -33.04
N THR A 244 34.56 11.03 -32.13
CA THR A 244 35.28 11.73 -31.07
C THR A 244 34.74 11.30 -29.72
N GLN A 245 35.61 10.81 -28.85
CA GLN A 245 35.23 10.39 -27.51
C GLN A 245 34.63 11.57 -26.72
N THR A 246 33.56 11.29 -25.99
CA THR A 246 32.91 12.23 -25.07
C THR A 246 32.98 11.70 -23.65
N THR A 247 33.12 12.62 -22.69
CA THR A 247 33.09 12.33 -21.26
C THR A 247 32.25 13.38 -20.55
N GLU A 248 31.40 12.94 -19.64
CA GLU A 248 30.62 13.82 -18.77
C GLU A 248 30.91 13.45 -17.31
N ASN A 249 31.37 14.43 -16.53
CA ASN A 249 31.57 14.24 -15.09
C ASN A 249 30.24 14.50 -14.36
N ILE A 250 29.80 13.49 -13.61
CA ILE A 250 28.61 13.56 -12.78
C ILE A 250 29.05 13.75 -11.34
N ASN A 251 28.55 14.82 -10.72
CA ASN A 251 28.69 15.07 -9.29
C ASN A 251 27.28 15.21 -8.73
N THR A 252 26.83 14.23 -7.95
CA THR A 252 25.48 14.21 -7.36
C THR A 252 25.51 13.54 -5.98
N GLU A 253 24.34 13.33 -5.39
CA GLU A 253 24.18 12.67 -4.10
C GLU A 253 23.61 11.26 -4.27
N ASN A 254 24.14 10.31 -3.52
CA ASN A 254 23.61 8.96 -3.37
C ASN A 254 22.62 8.96 -2.21
N ASN A 255 21.41 9.46 -2.45
CA ASN A 255 20.32 9.42 -1.47
C ASN A 255 18.99 9.07 -2.14
N ALA A 256 18.04 8.57 -1.37
CA ALA A 256 16.75 8.09 -1.89
C ALA A 256 16.00 9.15 -2.70
N GLN A 257 16.02 10.41 -2.26
CA GLN A 257 15.32 11.51 -2.93
C GLN A 257 15.88 11.76 -4.33
N GLU A 258 17.19 11.88 -4.48
CA GLU A 258 17.82 12.13 -5.77
C GLU A 258 17.70 10.93 -6.71
N LEU A 259 17.84 9.70 -6.19
CA LEU A 259 17.70 8.49 -7.02
C LEU A 259 16.26 8.29 -7.53
N LEU A 260 15.24 8.56 -6.70
CA LEU A 260 13.84 8.48 -7.13
C LEU A 260 13.51 9.53 -8.17
N LYS A 261 14.14 10.71 -8.10
CA LYS A 261 14.04 11.72 -9.16
C LYS A 261 14.65 11.21 -10.47
N GLN A 262 15.79 10.54 -10.43
CA GLN A 262 16.36 9.90 -11.63
C GLN A 262 15.45 8.81 -12.19
N ALA A 263 14.83 7.98 -11.34
CA ALA A 263 13.87 6.98 -11.78
C ALA A 263 12.63 7.62 -12.44
N SER A 264 12.14 8.72 -11.88
CA SER A 264 11.05 9.51 -12.47
C SER A 264 11.40 10.08 -13.84
N ILE A 265 12.64 10.58 -14.02
CA ILE A 265 13.15 11.06 -15.31
C ILE A 265 13.09 9.94 -16.35
N ILE A 266 13.62 8.75 -16.05
CA ILE A 266 13.60 7.60 -16.97
C ILE A 266 12.18 7.33 -17.47
N ILE A 267 11.24 7.15 -16.54
CA ILE A 267 9.88 6.72 -16.86
C ILE A 267 9.09 7.81 -17.57
N THR A 268 9.25 9.07 -17.15
CA THR A 268 8.57 10.21 -17.76
C THR A 268 9.07 10.44 -19.18
N THR A 269 10.40 10.44 -19.40
CA THR A 269 10.97 10.60 -20.74
C THR A 269 10.57 9.44 -21.67
N LEU A 270 10.53 8.20 -21.18
CA LEU A 270 10.03 7.05 -21.95
C LEU A 270 8.56 7.21 -22.36
N ASN A 271 7.71 7.67 -21.44
CA ASN A 271 6.29 7.86 -21.68
C ASN A 271 6.02 9.02 -22.66
N GLU A 272 6.72 10.14 -22.51
CA GLU A 272 6.56 11.32 -23.34
C GLU A 272 7.14 11.14 -24.75
N ALA A 273 8.34 10.57 -24.85
CA ALA A 273 8.96 10.29 -26.15
C ALA A 273 8.18 9.23 -26.93
N CYS A 274 7.60 8.26 -26.22
CA CYS A 274 6.78 7.16 -26.75
C CYS A 274 7.32 6.56 -28.06
N PRO A 275 8.56 6.02 -28.07
CA PRO A 275 9.12 5.43 -29.27
C PRO A 275 8.38 4.17 -29.72
N ASN A 276 8.45 3.88 -31.01
CA ASN A 276 7.95 2.66 -31.61
C ASN A 276 8.95 1.50 -31.45
N PHE A 277 8.46 0.31 -31.21
CA PHE A 277 9.24 -0.92 -31.16
C PHE A 277 9.38 -1.58 -32.54
N GLN A 278 10.49 -2.27 -32.73
CA GLN A 278 10.69 -3.16 -33.88
C GLN A 278 9.57 -4.21 -33.92
N ASN A 279 9.08 -4.55 -35.11
CA ASN A 279 8.00 -5.53 -35.31
C ASN A 279 6.75 -5.25 -34.46
N SER A 280 6.49 -3.97 -34.14
CA SER A 280 5.40 -3.55 -33.25
C SER A 280 5.46 -4.20 -31.86
N GLY A 281 6.65 -4.62 -31.41
CA GLY A 281 6.85 -5.31 -30.12
C GLY A 281 6.17 -6.68 -30.02
N SER A 282 5.65 -7.21 -31.13
CA SER A 282 4.86 -8.45 -31.12
C SER A 282 5.72 -9.65 -30.72
N GLY A 283 5.28 -10.39 -29.70
CA GLY A 283 5.95 -11.59 -29.21
C GLY A 283 7.22 -11.33 -28.38
N TYR A 284 7.57 -10.08 -28.08
CA TYR A 284 8.79 -9.76 -27.33
C TYR A 284 8.64 -10.00 -25.83
N TRP A 285 7.46 -9.69 -25.26
CA TRP A 285 7.24 -9.74 -23.81
C TRP A 285 5.91 -10.44 -23.49
N GLN A 286 5.97 -11.43 -22.61
CA GLN A 286 4.78 -12.17 -22.18
C GLN A 286 3.87 -11.28 -21.34
N GLY A 287 2.56 -11.33 -21.62
CA GLY A 287 1.57 -10.53 -20.90
C GLY A 287 1.52 -9.05 -21.27
N ILE A 288 2.34 -8.59 -22.24
CA ILE A 288 2.29 -7.23 -22.79
C ILE A 288 1.68 -7.27 -24.18
N SER A 289 0.79 -6.33 -24.48
CA SER A 289 0.17 -6.18 -25.79
C SER A 289 -0.17 -4.72 -26.05
N GLY A 290 -0.29 -4.32 -27.32
CA GLY A 290 -0.68 -2.95 -27.66
C GLY A 290 -0.38 -2.58 -29.10
N ASN A 291 -0.24 -1.28 -29.34
CA ASN A 291 -0.15 -0.65 -30.66
C ASN A 291 1.29 -0.57 -31.23
N GLY A 292 2.26 -1.19 -30.58
CA GLY A 292 3.67 -1.15 -30.99
C GLY A 292 4.52 -0.05 -30.38
N THR A 293 3.97 0.84 -29.54
CA THR A 293 4.70 1.99 -29.00
C THR A 293 4.87 1.91 -27.49
N MET A 294 5.93 2.52 -26.95
CA MET A 294 6.28 2.43 -25.53
C MET A 294 5.14 2.86 -24.61
N CYS A 295 4.59 4.06 -24.82
CA CYS A 295 3.49 4.57 -24.00
C CYS A 295 2.15 3.86 -24.24
N GLY A 296 2.00 3.13 -25.35
CA GLY A 296 0.79 2.36 -25.65
C GLY A 296 0.84 0.95 -25.08
N MET A 297 1.88 0.18 -25.44
CA MET A 297 2.06 -1.21 -24.98
C MET A 297 2.34 -1.29 -23.47
N PHE A 298 3.12 -0.36 -22.92
CA PHE A 298 3.52 -0.35 -21.52
C PHE A 298 2.73 0.65 -20.68
N LYS A 299 1.53 1.06 -21.12
CA LYS A 299 0.73 2.10 -20.45
C LYS A 299 0.48 1.76 -18.97
N ASN A 300 0.11 0.51 -18.70
CA ASN A 300 -0.22 0.06 -17.35
C ASN A 300 1.03 -0.04 -16.48
N GLU A 301 2.12 -0.54 -17.04
CA GLU A 301 3.40 -0.75 -16.36
C GLU A 301 4.07 0.59 -16.04
N ILE A 302 4.06 1.53 -16.98
CA ILE A 302 4.51 2.92 -16.78
C ILE A 302 3.69 3.57 -15.67
N SER A 303 2.35 3.47 -15.72
CA SER A 303 1.49 4.07 -14.69
C SER A 303 1.72 3.44 -13.31
N ALA A 304 1.89 2.13 -13.24
CA ALA A 304 2.21 1.40 -12.01
C ALA A 304 3.55 1.88 -11.43
N ILE A 305 4.61 1.94 -12.24
CA ILE A 305 5.94 2.37 -11.80
C ILE A 305 5.94 3.85 -11.40
N GLN A 306 5.22 4.72 -12.11
CA GLN A 306 5.02 6.12 -11.70
C GLN A 306 4.36 6.20 -10.33
N GLY A 307 3.32 5.40 -10.09
CA GLY A 307 2.68 5.28 -8.78
C GLY A 307 3.66 4.79 -7.69
N MET A 308 4.48 3.79 -7.99
CA MET A 308 5.50 3.30 -7.06
C MET A 308 6.52 4.40 -6.70
N ILE A 309 7.02 5.13 -7.70
CA ILE A 309 7.97 6.23 -7.50
C ILE A 309 7.33 7.34 -6.65
N ALA A 310 6.08 7.72 -6.94
CA ALA A 310 5.38 8.76 -6.20
C ALA A 310 5.18 8.39 -4.73
N ASN A 311 4.71 7.17 -4.44
CA ASN A 311 4.53 6.71 -3.06
C ASN A 311 5.88 6.57 -2.32
N ALA A 312 6.93 6.10 -3.00
CA ALA A 312 8.27 6.06 -2.42
C ALA A 312 8.83 7.47 -2.14
N GLN A 313 8.56 8.45 -3.00
CA GLN A 313 8.92 9.86 -2.76
C GLN A 313 8.19 10.43 -1.55
N GLU A 314 6.91 10.12 -1.39
CA GLU A 314 6.13 10.53 -0.21
C GLU A 314 6.69 9.89 1.06
N ALA A 315 7.01 8.60 1.05
CA ALA A 315 7.66 7.94 2.19
C ALA A 315 9.01 8.61 2.57
N VAL A 316 9.80 9.03 1.59
CA VAL A 316 11.05 9.78 1.83
C VAL A 316 10.78 11.18 2.39
N ALA A 317 9.71 11.86 1.97
CA ALA A 317 9.30 13.14 2.55
C ALA A 317 8.88 12.98 4.02
N GLN A 318 8.11 11.94 4.35
CA GLN A 318 7.72 11.61 5.72
C GLN A 318 8.92 11.20 6.59
N ALA A 319 9.90 10.50 6.02
CA ALA A 319 11.15 10.15 6.72
C ALA A 319 11.91 11.37 7.24
N LYS A 320 11.84 12.50 6.51
CA LYS A 320 12.40 13.78 6.97
C LYS A 320 11.68 14.29 8.20
N ILE A 321 10.34 14.20 8.25
CA ILE A 321 9.53 14.61 9.41
C ILE A 321 9.88 13.76 10.64
N VAL A 322 10.02 12.44 10.45
CA VAL A 322 10.47 11.52 11.52
C VAL A 322 11.84 11.95 12.06
N SER A 323 12.78 12.27 11.17
CA SER A 323 14.15 12.70 11.53
C SER A 323 14.19 14.04 12.27
N GLU A 324 13.30 14.97 11.93
CA GLU A 324 13.20 16.28 12.60
C GLU A 324 12.50 16.21 13.97
N ASN A 325 11.73 15.14 14.24
CA ASN A 325 10.94 14.95 15.45
C ASN A 325 11.43 13.74 16.26
N THR A 326 12.74 13.63 16.49
CA THR A 326 13.32 12.49 17.24
C THR A 326 12.78 12.40 18.67
N GLN A 327 12.61 11.18 19.18
CA GLN A 327 12.10 10.92 20.53
C GLN A 327 13.20 10.84 21.61
N ASN A 328 14.44 11.21 21.28
CA ASN A 328 15.63 11.09 22.14
C ASN A 328 15.70 12.11 23.30
N GLN A 329 14.58 12.72 23.70
CA GLN A 329 14.57 13.59 24.90
C GLN A 329 14.65 12.74 26.16
N SER A 330 15.18 13.30 27.25
CA SER A 330 15.19 12.63 28.56
C SER A 330 13.83 12.07 28.93
N ASN A 331 13.84 10.88 29.54
CA ASN A 331 12.61 10.26 30.05
C ASN A 331 11.97 11.15 31.10
N LEU A 332 10.63 11.13 31.12
CA LEU A 332 9.85 11.75 32.18
C LEU A 332 10.20 11.08 33.52
N ASP A 333 10.34 11.89 34.57
CA ASP A 333 10.64 11.42 35.92
C ASP A 333 9.43 10.69 36.50
N THR A 334 9.48 9.36 36.54
CA THR A 334 8.39 8.51 37.05
C THR A 334 8.19 8.64 38.56
N GLY A 335 9.12 9.29 39.28
CA GLY A 335 9.02 9.60 40.70
C GLY A 335 8.23 10.88 41.00
N LYS A 336 7.87 11.67 39.99
CA LYS A 336 7.12 12.92 40.14
C LYS A 336 5.72 12.82 39.51
N PRO A 337 4.72 13.50 40.07
CA PRO A 337 3.43 13.65 39.41
C PRO A 337 3.61 14.35 38.06
N PHE A 338 3.03 13.77 37.01
CA PHE A 338 2.96 14.36 35.68
C PHE A 338 1.60 14.98 35.45
N ASN A 339 1.59 16.25 35.04
CA ASN A 339 0.39 16.99 34.71
C ASN A 339 0.22 17.07 33.18
N PRO A 340 -0.70 16.30 32.57
CA PRO A 340 -0.89 16.27 31.12
C PRO A 340 -1.35 17.61 30.52
N TYR A 341 -1.85 18.55 31.32
CA TYR A 341 -2.26 19.88 30.85
C TYR A 341 -1.08 20.84 30.65
N THR A 342 0.04 20.63 31.36
CA THR A 342 1.16 21.59 31.40
C THR A 342 2.49 20.97 30.96
N ASP A 343 2.69 19.68 31.21
CA ASP A 343 3.99 19.01 31.11
C ASP A 343 4.16 18.28 29.77
N ALA A 344 3.18 18.38 28.88
CA ALA A 344 3.07 17.61 27.64
C ALA A 344 3.53 18.35 26.37
N GLN A 345 4.40 19.36 26.48
CA GLN A 345 4.86 20.14 25.31
C GLN A 345 5.51 19.28 24.20
N PHE A 346 6.14 18.16 24.57
CA PHE A 346 6.72 17.19 23.64
C PHE A 346 5.68 16.43 22.81
N ALA A 347 4.40 16.40 23.23
CA ALA A 347 3.38 15.59 22.59
C ALA A 347 3.14 15.99 21.12
N GLN A 348 3.35 17.26 20.77
CA GLN A 348 3.19 17.73 19.39
C GLN A 348 4.23 17.14 18.44
N SER A 349 5.50 17.03 18.87
CA SER A 349 6.55 16.39 18.06
C SER A 349 6.40 14.88 18.06
N MET A 350 6.00 14.28 19.19
CA MET A 350 5.66 12.86 19.28
C MET A 350 4.54 12.49 18.30
N LEU A 351 3.46 13.28 18.24
CA LEU A 351 2.35 13.06 17.32
C LEU A 351 2.78 13.15 15.86
N LYS A 352 3.54 14.19 15.50
CA LYS A 352 4.06 14.34 14.12
C LYS A 352 4.97 13.18 13.73
N ASN A 353 5.79 12.69 14.65
CA ASN A 353 6.65 11.54 14.41
C ASN A 353 5.82 10.28 14.16
N ALA A 354 4.85 9.97 15.04
CA ALA A 354 3.99 8.79 14.91
C ALA A 354 3.19 8.80 13.61
N GLN A 355 2.55 9.92 13.28
CA GLN A 355 1.81 10.11 12.03
C GLN A 355 2.69 9.91 10.79
N ALA A 356 3.89 10.48 10.80
CA ALA A 356 4.82 10.31 9.68
C ALA A 356 5.29 8.85 9.54
N GLN A 357 5.50 8.12 10.64
CA GLN A 357 5.83 6.70 10.57
C GLN A 357 4.67 5.85 10.05
N ALA A 358 3.44 6.10 10.51
CA ALA A 358 2.25 5.43 9.99
C ALA A 358 2.08 5.68 8.49
N GLU A 359 2.29 6.92 8.04
CA GLU A 359 2.21 7.27 6.62
C GLU A 359 3.31 6.57 5.81
N ILE A 360 4.55 6.47 6.31
CA ILE A 360 5.61 5.69 5.64
C ILE A 360 5.18 4.23 5.41
N LEU A 361 4.56 3.59 6.40
CA LEU A 361 4.09 2.21 6.27
C LEU A 361 2.95 2.10 5.24
N ASN A 362 1.97 3.01 5.29
CA ASN A 362 0.91 3.08 4.29
C ASN A 362 1.49 3.25 2.88
N GLN A 363 2.43 4.16 2.69
CA GLN A 363 3.09 4.38 1.39
C GLN A 363 3.86 3.15 0.90
N ALA A 364 4.56 2.44 1.79
CA ALA A 364 5.25 1.19 1.46
C ALA A 364 4.27 0.11 0.97
N GLU A 365 3.09 -0.01 1.59
CA GLU A 365 2.03 -0.88 1.07
C GLU A 365 1.48 -0.42 -0.29
N GLN A 366 1.32 0.88 -0.51
CA GLN A 366 0.87 1.40 -1.81
C GLN A 366 1.89 1.09 -2.91
N VAL A 367 3.19 1.06 -2.61
CA VAL A 367 4.22 0.60 -3.55
C VAL A 367 3.97 -0.86 -3.94
N VAL A 368 3.67 -1.75 -2.97
CA VAL A 368 3.28 -3.14 -3.25
C VAL A 368 2.03 -3.21 -4.13
N LYS A 369 0.96 -2.50 -3.76
CA LYS A 369 -0.31 -2.49 -4.50
C LYS A 369 -0.16 -1.95 -5.92
N ASN A 370 0.74 -1.00 -6.15
CA ASN A 370 1.05 -0.54 -7.50
C ASN A 370 1.87 -1.55 -8.28
N PHE A 371 2.85 -2.20 -7.65
CA PHE A 371 3.62 -3.26 -8.29
C PHE A 371 2.74 -4.42 -8.75
N GLU A 372 1.74 -4.81 -7.96
CA GLU A 372 0.79 -5.88 -8.30
C GLU A 372 -0.07 -5.60 -9.55
N LYS A 373 -0.13 -4.35 -10.02
CA LYS A 373 -0.80 -3.98 -11.28
C LYS A 373 0.02 -4.37 -12.51
N ILE A 374 1.32 -4.65 -12.35
CA ILE A 374 2.19 -5.11 -13.43
C ILE A 374 1.83 -6.58 -13.75
N PRO A 375 1.62 -6.95 -15.04
CA PRO A 375 1.26 -8.31 -15.42
C PRO A 375 2.26 -9.34 -14.87
N LYS A 376 1.75 -10.35 -14.16
CA LYS A 376 2.58 -11.39 -13.53
C LYS A 376 3.51 -12.08 -14.51
N ASN A 377 3.04 -12.37 -15.72
CA ASN A 377 3.86 -12.99 -16.77
C ASN A 377 4.99 -12.07 -17.23
N PHE A 378 4.75 -10.77 -17.31
CA PHE A 378 5.81 -9.81 -17.64
C PHE A 378 6.87 -9.77 -16.55
N VAL A 379 6.45 -9.79 -15.28
CA VAL A 379 7.36 -9.91 -14.13
C VAL A 379 8.18 -11.20 -14.23
N SER A 380 7.51 -12.35 -14.33
CA SER A 380 8.18 -13.64 -14.26
C SER A 380 9.01 -13.99 -15.50
N ASP A 381 8.75 -13.41 -16.67
CA ASP A 381 9.46 -13.75 -17.91
C ASP A 381 10.39 -12.67 -18.44
N SER A 382 10.28 -11.43 -17.93
CA SER A 382 11.10 -10.30 -18.37
C SER A 382 11.63 -9.46 -17.22
N LEU A 383 10.78 -8.80 -16.43
CA LEU A 383 11.24 -7.81 -15.43
C LEU A 383 11.98 -8.43 -14.23
N GLY A 384 11.69 -9.69 -13.89
CA GLY A 384 12.23 -10.41 -12.74
C GLY A 384 13.30 -11.47 -13.05
N VAL A 385 13.66 -11.68 -14.32
CA VAL A 385 14.39 -12.89 -14.75
C VAL A 385 15.90 -12.83 -14.64
N CYS A 386 16.42 -11.89 -13.86
CA CYS A 386 17.85 -11.62 -13.72
C CYS A 386 18.71 -12.88 -13.46
N TYR A 387 18.19 -13.83 -12.68
CA TYR A 387 18.87 -15.06 -12.28
C TYR A 387 18.45 -16.31 -13.05
N LYS A 388 17.50 -16.21 -13.98
CA LYS A 388 17.10 -17.37 -14.77
C LYS A 388 18.21 -17.75 -15.74
N VAL A 389 18.48 -19.03 -15.88
CA VAL A 389 19.43 -19.57 -16.85
C VAL A 389 18.66 -20.01 -18.10
N GLN A 390 19.08 -19.52 -19.28
CA GLN A 390 18.56 -19.97 -20.57
C GLN A 390 19.74 -20.27 -21.49
N GLY A 391 19.75 -21.45 -22.12
CA GLY A 391 20.84 -21.84 -23.02
C GLY A 391 22.19 -22.04 -22.32
N GLY A 392 22.20 -22.30 -21.01
CA GLY A 392 23.44 -22.48 -20.23
C GLY A 392 24.03 -21.19 -19.66
N GLU A 393 23.48 -20.02 -20.03
CA GLU A 393 23.91 -18.72 -19.53
C GLU A 393 22.81 -18.02 -18.73
N ARG A 394 23.22 -17.19 -17.77
CA ARG A 394 22.30 -16.35 -17.01
C ARG A 394 21.73 -15.27 -17.94
N ARG A 395 20.40 -15.11 -17.92
CA ARG A 395 19.67 -14.08 -18.69
C ARG A 395 19.94 -12.65 -18.24
N GLY A 396 20.56 -12.44 -17.10
CA GLY A 396 20.77 -11.12 -16.53
C GLY A 396 22.07 -10.94 -15.77
N THR A 397 22.27 -9.75 -15.21
CA THR A 397 23.51 -9.29 -14.57
C THR A 397 23.28 -8.87 -13.13
N ASN A 398 24.34 -8.79 -12.32
CA ASN A 398 24.20 -8.23 -10.97
C ASN A 398 23.68 -6.78 -11.05
N PRO A 399 23.04 -6.26 -9.98
CA PRO A 399 22.45 -4.93 -9.98
C PRO A 399 23.53 -3.91 -10.26
N GLY A 400 23.19 -2.85 -11.00
CA GLY A 400 24.15 -1.83 -11.36
C GLY A 400 25.18 -2.25 -12.42
N GLN A 401 25.12 -3.48 -12.95
CA GLN A 401 26.02 -3.95 -14.02
C GLN A 401 25.28 -4.12 -15.35
N VAL A 402 26.00 -3.87 -16.45
CA VAL A 402 25.53 -4.11 -17.81
C VAL A 402 26.54 -5.02 -18.52
N THR A 403 26.05 -6.11 -19.09
CA THR A 403 26.81 -7.02 -19.95
C THR A 403 26.07 -7.21 -21.27
N SER A 404 26.68 -7.95 -22.20
CA SER A 404 26.05 -8.33 -23.46
C SER A 404 24.74 -9.11 -23.29
N ASN A 405 24.47 -9.66 -22.11
CA ASN A 405 23.27 -10.46 -21.84
C ASN A 405 22.19 -9.69 -21.05
N THR A 406 22.38 -8.41 -20.71
CA THR A 406 21.43 -7.64 -19.90
C THR A 406 20.12 -7.28 -20.64
N TRP A 407 20.09 -7.34 -21.97
CA TRP A 407 18.94 -6.94 -22.78
C TRP A 407 17.77 -7.92 -22.64
N GLY A 408 16.54 -7.38 -22.58
CA GLY A 408 15.32 -8.19 -22.49
C GLY A 408 15.05 -8.81 -21.11
N ALA A 409 15.91 -8.55 -20.12
CA ALA A 409 15.74 -8.97 -18.74
C ALA A 409 15.91 -7.78 -17.77
N GLY A 410 14.97 -7.64 -16.83
CA GLY A 410 15.06 -6.67 -15.74
C GLY A 410 16.06 -7.19 -14.72
N CYS A 411 17.30 -6.71 -14.82
CA CYS A 411 18.42 -7.19 -14.01
C CYS A 411 18.54 -6.45 -12.67
N ALA A 412 17.44 -5.83 -12.24
CA ALA A 412 17.38 -4.98 -11.06
C ALA A 412 16.72 -5.67 -9.86
N TYR A 413 16.67 -7.00 -9.78
CA TYR A 413 16.28 -7.72 -8.54
C TYR A 413 14.84 -7.52 -8.10
N VAL A 414 13.96 -7.12 -9.02
CA VAL A 414 12.56 -6.78 -8.76
C VAL A 414 11.82 -7.85 -7.96
N GLU A 415 11.93 -9.14 -8.33
CA GLU A 415 11.28 -10.26 -7.60
C GLU A 415 11.80 -10.44 -6.16
N GLN A 416 13.11 -10.29 -5.95
CA GLN A 416 13.69 -10.39 -4.62
C GLN A 416 13.28 -9.19 -3.77
N THR A 417 13.29 -7.99 -4.36
CA THR A 417 12.96 -6.75 -3.64
C THR A 417 11.48 -6.71 -3.25
N ILE A 418 10.55 -7.15 -4.11
CA ILE A 418 9.13 -7.23 -3.71
C ILE A 418 8.94 -8.24 -2.58
N THR A 419 9.62 -9.39 -2.62
CA THR A 419 9.57 -10.37 -1.54
C THR A 419 10.12 -9.80 -0.23
N ASN A 420 11.26 -9.10 -0.29
CA ASN A 420 11.85 -8.45 0.87
C ASN A 420 10.95 -7.34 1.43
N LEU A 421 10.28 -6.57 0.57
CA LEU A 421 9.32 -5.54 0.98
C LEU A 421 8.10 -6.15 1.67
N SER A 422 7.48 -7.18 1.10
CA SER A 422 6.36 -7.86 1.75
C SER A 422 6.76 -8.47 3.10
N ASN A 423 7.96 -9.06 3.18
CA ASN A 423 8.49 -9.61 4.44
C ASN A 423 8.80 -8.52 5.46
N SER A 424 9.36 -7.38 5.05
CA SER A 424 9.67 -6.28 5.95
C SER A 424 8.39 -5.65 6.51
N ILE A 425 7.35 -5.46 5.68
CA ILE A 425 6.03 -5.00 6.14
C ILE A 425 5.44 -6.00 7.15
N ALA A 426 5.41 -7.29 6.82
CA ALA A 426 4.87 -8.31 7.72
C ALA A 426 5.63 -8.37 9.07
N HIS A 427 6.95 -8.23 9.05
CA HIS A 427 7.76 -8.20 10.26
C HIS A 427 7.56 -6.91 11.08
N PHE A 428 7.14 -5.81 10.44
CA PHE A 428 6.90 -4.53 11.09
C PHE A 428 5.56 -4.43 11.83
N GLY A 429 4.68 -5.43 11.71
CA GLY A 429 3.33 -5.39 12.29
C GLY A 429 3.29 -5.17 13.82
N THR A 430 4.32 -5.63 14.55
CA THR A 430 4.45 -5.31 15.98
C THR A 430 4.76 -3.83 16.25
N GLN A 431 5.63 -3.24 15.43
CA GLN A 431 6.01 -1.82 15.53
C GLN A 431 4.87 -0.93 15.02
N GLU A 432 4.08 -1.38 14.05
CA GLU A 432 2.88 -0.68 13.59
C GLU A 432 1.89 -0.45 14.74
N GLN A 433 1.59 -1.49 15.53
CA GLN A 433 0.73 -1.37 16.72
C GLN A 433 1.32 -0.40 17.76
N GLN A 434 2.64 -0.39 17.92
CA GLN A 434 3.33 0.54 18.83
C GLN A 434 3.26 1.98 18.32
N ILE A 435 3.37 2.20 17.01
CA ILE A 435 3.21 3.51 16.38
C ILE A 435 1.78 4.01 16.59
N GLU A 436 0.76 3.17 16.35
CA GLU A 436 -0.64 3.52 16.58
C GLU A 436 -0.91 3.86 18.05
N GLN A 437 -0.36 3.09 19.00
CA GLN A 437 -0.47 3.41 20.42
C GLN A 437 0.18 4.76 20.75
N ALA A 438 1.39 5.00 20.23
CA ALA A 438 2.11 6.27 20.44
C ALA A 438 1.35 7.45 19.83
N GLU A 439 0.76 7.29 18.64
CA GLU A 439 -0.08 8.29 17.99
C GLU A 439 -1.28 8.65 18.85
N ASN A 440 -2.03 7.65 19.33
CA ASN A 440 -3.21 7.85 20.16
C ASN A 440 -2.88 8.53 21.50
N ILE A 441 -1.77 8.15 22.14
CA ILE A 441 -1.28 8.79 23.37
C ILE A 441 -0.89 10.25 23.09
N ALA A 442 -0.18 10.50 21.99
CA ALA A 442 0.29 11.84 21.63
C ALA A 442 -0.87 12.77 21.24
N ASP A 443 -1.84 12.30 20.45
CA ASP A 443 -3.08 13.05 20.15
C ASP A 443 -3.84 13.36 21.43
N THR A 444 -3.96 12.37 22.31
CA THR A 444 -4.65 12.56 23.60
C THR A 444 -3.93 13.60 24.46
N LEU A 445 -2.60 13.61 24.50
CA LEU A 445 -1.83 14.61 25.22
C LEU A 445 -1.97 16.02 24.60
N VAL A 446 -1.85 16.15 23.27
CA VAL A 446 -2.04 17.42 22.56
C VAL A 446 -3.44 18.00 22.82
N ASN A 447 -4.45 17.13 22.84
CA ASN A 447 -5.85 17.50 22.95
C ASN A 447 -6.46 17.16 24.32
N PHE A 448 -5.65 17.08 25.38
CA PHE A 448 -6.03 16.43 26.64
C PHE A 448 -7.32 16.97 27.26
N LYS A 449 -7.45 18.31 27.36
CA LYS A 449 -8.65 18.94 27.88
C LYS A 449 -9.90 18.57 27.07
N SER A 450 -9.79 18.53 25.75
CA SER A 450 -10.89 18.18 24.85
C SER A 450 -11.28 16.70 25.03
N ARG A 451 -10.30 15.80 24.99
CA ARG A 451 -10.49 14.35 25.14
C ARG A 451 -11.05 13.96 26.50
N TYR A 452 -10.59 14.63 27.56
CA TYR A 452 -11.12 14.42 28.91
C TYR A 452 -12.58 14.90 29.05
N ASN A 453 -12.94 16.02 28.42
CA ASN A 453 -14.35 16.47 28.36
C ASN A 453 -15.22 15.52 27.54
N GLU A 454 -14.70 15.02 26.42
CA GLU A 454 -15.35 14.00 25.57
C GLU A 454 -15.67 12.73 26.37
N LEU A 455 -14.77 12.30 27.26
CA LEU A 455 -14.98 11.17 28.17
C LEU A 455 -16.18 11.41 29.10
N GLY A 456 -16.27 12.61 29.68
CA GLY A 456 -17.41 13.00 30.51
C GLY A 456 -18.73 13.08 29.74
N ASN A 457 -18.71 13.59 28.51
CA ASN A 457 -19.89 13.63 27.64
C ASN A 457 -20.35 12.23 27.23
N THR A 458 -19.41 11.34 26.95
CA THR A 458 -19.68 9.93 26.63
C THR A 458 -20.29 9.22 27.83
N TYR A 459 -19.76 9.44 29.04
CA TYR A 459 -20.36 8.96 30.29
C TYR A 459 -21.83 9.40 30.45
N ASN A 460 -22.11 10.69 30.23
CA ASN A 460 -23.47 11.24 30.33
C ASN A 460 -24.42 10.60 29.28
N SER A 461 -23.91 10.38 28.07
CA SER A 461 -24.65 9.72 26.99
C SER A 461 -24.97 8.27 27.33
N ILE A 462 -24.00 7.51 27.85
CA ILE A 462 -24.20 6.13 28.32
C ILE A 462 -25.27 6.08 29.41
N THR A 463 -25.17 6.96 30.41
CA THR A 463 -26.13 7.02 31.53
C THR A 463 -27.55 7.29 31.02
N THR A 464 -27.69 8.20 30.05
CA THR A 464 -28.99 8.53 29.43
C THR A 464 -29.54 7.36 28.61
N VAL A 465 -28.70 6.62 27.89
CA VAL A 465 -29.15 5.43 27.16
C VAL A 465 -29.56 4.33 28.12
N LEU A 466 -28.75 4.05 29.15
CA LEU A 466 -29.04 3.03 30.17
C LEU A 466 -30.35 3.29 30.92
N SER A 467 -30.70 4.56 31.21
CA SER A 467 -31.96 4.88 31.87
C SER A 467 -33.20 4.64 31.01
N ASN A 468 -33.02 4.54 29.68
CA ASN A 468 -34.09 4.32 28.71
C ASN A 468 -34.23 2.85 28.28
N ILE A 469 -33.37 1.95 28.76
CA ILE A 469 -33.47 0.52 28.48
C ILE A 469 -34.39 -0.15 29.52
N PRO A 470 -35.44 -0.87 29.08
CA PRO A 470 -36.35 -1.57 29.98
C PRO A 470 -35.63 -2.63 30.84
N ASN A 471 -36.00 -2.75 32.11
CA ASN A 471 -35.49 -3.77 33.05
C ASN A 471 -33.96 -3.79 33.22
N ALA A 472 -33.27 -2.69 32.92
CA ALA A 472 -31.80 -2.60 32.94
C ALA A 472 -31.23 -2.18 34.32
N GLN A 473 -31.91 -2.45 35.43
CA GLN A 473 -31.48 -1.98 36.76
C GLN A 473 -30.11 -2.55 37.16
N SER A 474 -29.85 -3.81 36.83
CA SER A 474 -28.54 -4.46 37.03
C SER A 474 -27.44 -3.92 36.12
N LEU A 475 -27.81 -3.22 35.03
CA LEU A 475 -26.89 -2.67 34.05
C LEU A 475 -26.50 -1.21 34.34
N GLN A 476 -27.19 -0.54 35.27
CA GLN A 476 -26.94 0.88 35.59
C GLN A 476 -25.53 1.14 36.12
N ASN A 477 -24.87 0.12 36.68
CA ASN A 477 -23.49 0.21 37.18
C ASN A 477 -22.43 -0.06 36.10
N ALA A 478 -22.81 -0.13 34.81
CA ALA A 478 -21.87 -0.36 33.72
C ALA A 478 -20.75 0.70 33.70
N VAL A 479 -21.09 1.95 33.98
CA VAL A 479 -20.13 3.04 34.16
C VAL A 479 -20.34 3.71 35.52
N SER A 480 -19.26 4.20 36.11
CA SER A 480 -19.32 5.03 37.31
C SER A 480 -18.22 6.07 37.31
N LYS A 481 -18.36 7.11 38.15
CA LYS A 481 -17.34 8.13 38.33
C LYS A 481 -17.15 8.51 39.78
N LYS A 482 -15.95 8.94 40.16
CA LYS A 482 -15.62 9.41 41.51
C LYS A 482 -14.82 10.71 41.44
N ASN A 483 -15.24 11.70 42.22
CA ASN A 483 -14.54 12.97 42.31
C ASN A 483 -13.25 12.82 43.15
N ASN A 484 -12.17 13.45 42.70
CA ASN A 484 -10.85 13.49 43.31
C ASN A 484 -10.27 14.93 43.21
N PRO A 485 -10.71 15.85 44.09
CA PRO A 485 -10.26 17.24 44.05
C PRO A 485 -8.78 17.43 44.40
N TYR A 486 -8.10 16.39 44.88
CA TYR A 486 -6.68 16.42 45.28
C TYR A 486 -5.74 15.81 44.23
N SER A 487 -6.23 15.61 43.00
CA SER A 487 -5.43 15.03 41.92
C SER A 487 -4.25 15.95 41.57
N PRO A 488 -2.99 15.51 41.77
CA PRO A 488 -1.83 16.33 41.44
C PRO A 488 -1.65 16.51 39.92
N GLN A 489 -2.42 15.78 39.12
CA GLN A 489 -2.39 15.78 37.65
C GLN A 489 -3.49 16.67 37.05
N GLY A 490 -4.33 17.32 37.88
CA GLY A 490 -5.50 18.09 37.41
C GLY A 490 -6.65 17.23 36.88
N ILE A 491 -6.62 15.92 37.09
CA ILE A 491 -7.70 14.99 36.72
C ILE A 491 -8.65 14.84 37.91
N GLU A 492 -9.67 15.69 37.97
CA GLU A 492 -10.57 15.78 39.12
C GLU A 492 -11.64 14.68 39.17
N THR A 493 -11.88 13.95 38.08
CA THR A 493 -12.93 12.92 38.01
C THR A 493 -12.36 11.64 37.45
N ASN A 494 -12.37 10.59 38.27
CA ASN A 494 -11.97 9.25 37.85
C ASN A 494 -13.17 8.50 37.28
N TYR A 495 -13.01 7.94 36.09
CA TYR A 495 -14.03 7.21 35.35
C TYR A 495 -13.75 5.69 35.40
N TYR A 496 -14.78 4.89 35.66
CA TYR A 496 -14.67 3.44 35.81
C TYR A 496 -15.70 2.72 34.93
N LEU A 497 -15.26 1.61 34.33
CA LEU A 497 -16.10 0.68 33.59
C LEU A 497 -16.22 -0.62 34.41
N ASN A 498 -17.44 -1.11 34.62
CA ASN A 498 -17.66 -2.43 35.21
C ASN A 498 -17.58 -3.48 34.11
N GLN A 499 -16.49 -4.25 34.11
CA GLN A 499 -16.20 -5.22 33.06
C GLN A 499 -17.28 -6.32 32.96
N ASN A 500 -17.85 -6.75 34.09
CA ASN A 500 -18.89 -7.79 34.09
C ASN A 500 -20.15 -7.29 33.39
N THR A 501 -20.60 -6.09 33.74
CA THR A 501 -21.79 -5.48 33.15
C THR A 501 -21.56 -5.14 31.67
N TYR A 502 -20.37 -4.68 31.32
CA TYR A 502 -19.98 -4.43 29.92
C TYR A 502 -20.05 -5.71 29.08
N ASN A 503 -19.47 -6.82 29.54
CA ASN A 503 -19.51 -8.10 28.84
C ASN A 503 -20.95 -8.63 28.69
N GLN A 504 -21.80 -8.42 29.70
CA GLN A 504 -23.24 -8.75 29.62
C GLN A 504 -23.94 -7.94 28.53
N ILE A 505 -23.70 -6.62 28.46
CA ILE A 505 -24.29 -5.75 27.43
C ILE A 505 -23.82 -6.14 26.03
N GLN A 506 -22.55 -6.49 25.85
CA GLN A 506 -22.02 -7.00 24.58
C GLN A 506 -22.75 -8.28 24.15
N THR A 507 -22.97 -9.21 25.09
CA THR A 507 -23.68 -10.48 24.83
C THR A 507 -25.13 -10.22 24.42
N ILE A 508 -25.86 -9.38 25.17
CA ILE A 508 -27.24 -9.03 24.87
C ILE A 508 -27.35 -8.37 23.49
N ASN A 509 -26.42 -7.46 23.15
CA ASN A 509 -26.40 -6.81 21.84
C ASN A 509 -26.21 -7.84 20.70
N GLN A 510 -25.31 -8.80 20.86
CA GLN A 510 -25.10 -9.86 19.86
C GLN A 510 -26.34 -10.74 19.69
N GLU A 511 -27.00 -11.13 20.78
CA GLU A 511 -28.22 -11.94 20.76
C GLU A 511 -29.40 -11.19 20.11
N LEU A 512 -29.60 -9.91 20.45
CA LEU A 512 -30.60 -9.06 19.82
C LEU A 512 -30.30 -8.82 18.33
N GLY A 513 -29.02 -8.69 17.96
CA GLY A 513 -28.59 -8.57 16.57
C GLY A 513 -28.90 -9.82 15.74
N ARG A 514 -28.88 -11.00 16.36
CA ARG A 514 -29.24 -12.30 15.75
C ARG A 514 -30.73 -12.62 15.80
N ASN A 515 -31.55 -11.78 16.44
CA ASN A 515 -32.97 -12.05 16.61
C ASN A 515 -33.73 -11.90 15.28
N PRO A 516 -34.38 -12.95 14.75
CA PRO A 516 -35.08 -12.89 13.45
C PRO A 516 -36.30 -11.97 13.48
N PHE A 517 -36.85 -11.67 14.66
CA PHE A 517 -37.97 -10.75 14.85
C PHE A 517 -37.57 -9.27 14.87
N ARG A 518 -36.26 -8.94 14.81
CA ARG A 518 -35.77 -7.55 14.70
C ARG A 518 -36.41 -6.78 13.52
N LYS A 519 -36.80 -7.49 12.46
CA LYS A 519 -37.41 -6.92 11.24
C LYS A 519 -38.89 -7.25 11.06
N VAL A 520 -39.53 -7.93 12.03
CA VAL A 520 -40.91 -8.40 11.88
C VAL A 520 -41.87 -7.34 12.42
N GLY A 521 -42.88 -6.97 11.62
CA GLY A 521 -43.99 -6.07 11.96
C GLY A 521 -45.28 -6.86 12.25
N ILE A 522 -46.02 -6.55 13.33
CA ILE A 522 -47.36 -7.13 13.58
C ILE A 522 -48.43 -6.27 12.89
N VAL A 523 -49.38 -6.91 12.21
CA VAL A 523 -50.57 -6.26 11.63
C VAL A 523 -51.70 -6.35 12.66
N SER A 524 -52.26 -5.22 13.10
CA SER A 524 -53.47 -5.23 13.93
C SER A 524 -54.71 -4.98 13.06
N SER A 525 -55.67 -5.90 13.09
CA SER A 525 -56.98 -5.68 12.46
C SER A 525 -57.82 -4.73 13.32
N GLN A 526 -58.37 -3.66 12.73
CA GLN A 526 -59.45 -2.93 13.37
C GLN A 526 -60.69 -3.83 13.44
N THR A 527 -61.26 -3.95 14.63
CA THR A 527 -62.54 -4.63 14.87
C THR A 527 -63.64 -3.91 14.11
N ASN A 528 -64.14 -4.52 13.04
CA ASN A 528 -65.47 -4.22 12.52
C ASN A 528 -66.47 -5.16 13.21
N ASN A 529 -67.57 -4.59 13.68
CA ASN A 529 -68.62 -5.29 14.41
C ASN A 529 -69.09 -6.56 13.68
N GLY A 530 -68.77 -7.73 14.23
CA GLY A 530 -69.30 -9.01 13.76
C GLY A 530 -68.29 -10.15 13.85
N ALA A 531 -68.45 -10.99 14.89
CA ALA A 531 -67.92 -12.35 15.06
C ALA A 531 -66.75 -12.81 14.17
N MET A 532 -65.51 -12.71 14.69
CA MET A 532 -64.51 -13.78 14.79
C MET A 532 -63.15 -13.20 15.19
N ASN A 533 -62.61 -13.63 16.33
CA ASN A 533 -61.24 -13.31 16.78
C ASN A 533 -60.25 -14.23 16.06
N GLY A 534 -59.61 -13.75 15.00
CA GLY A 534 -58.47 -14.41 14.36
C GLY A 534 -57.22 -13.52 14.43
N ILE A 535 -56.16 -14.00 15.09
CA ILE A 535 -54.83 -13.36 15.05
C ILE A 535 -54.14 -13.84 13.77
N GLY A 536 -53.98 -12.96 12.78
CA GLY A 536 -53.21 -13.23 11.56
C GLY A 536 -51.81 -12.60 11.64
N ILE A 537 -50.76 -13.42 11.53
CA ILE A 537 -49.36 -12.97 11.39
C ILE A 537 -49.01 -13.02 9.91
N GLN A 538 -48.71 -11.88 9.29
CA GLN A 538 -48.20 -11.82 7.92
C GLN A 538 -46.72 -11.44 7.95
N VAL A 539 -45.87 -12.36 7.49
CA VAL A 539 -44.42 -12.15 7.38
C VAL A 539 -44.12 -11.71 5.95
N GLY A 540 -43.78 -10.44 5.75
CA GLY A 540 -43.33 -9.90 4.47
C GLY A 540 -41.80 -9.80 4.45
N TYR A 541 -41.17 -10.46 3.49
CA TYR A 541 -39.74 -10.37 3.20
C TYR A 541 -39.49 -9.28 2.15
N LYS A 542 -38.38 -8.54 2.25
CA LYS A 542 -37.92 -7.60 1.24
C LYS A 542 -36.60 -8.05 0.66
#